data_AF-A0AA40VUD4-F1
#
_entry.id   AF-A0AA40VUD4-F1
#
_cell.length_a   1.000
_cell.length_b   1.000
_cell.length_c   1.000
_cell.angle_alpha   90.00
_cell.angle_beta   90.00
_cell.angle_gamma   90.00
#
_symmetry.space_group_name_H-M   'P 1'
#
loop_
_entity.id
_entity.type
_entity.pdbx_description
1 polymer ?
#
loop_
_entity_poly.entity_id
_entity_poly.type
_entity_poly.pdbx_seq_one_letter_code
_entity_poly.pdbx_strand_id
1 'polypeptide(L)'
;MLFPWLRIGGSGLAALVLVLTSNPKDIKLFTPANITAIALSSYAGLELRKLQKHYEDKEREEDMLAAMKDTQATEQLQYLSSAAERKRSTADADKETERQLKLLQQTAPLFSEVLTVTGQNGAVSRMALGMIQNGESLGNVLLATSEAEMQLEQAKLQAQIHQRQLELQAQQTQQALKSANTEVVNVTPTNSVNATTVTNSLKIEGLKKAATVVGLQTECLRVDKAPSYERLIFSVKTEDFNSLPKLKAATKLALGISEKSDLPFYIYQYSGQN
;
A
#
# COMPACT_ATOMS: atom_id res chain seq x y z
N MET A 1 -53.71 -11.01 -19.01
CA MET A 1 -53.95 -11.75 -17.74
C MET A 1 -55.34 -12.38 -17.64
N LEU A 2 -56.36 -11.88 -18.35
CA LEU A 2 -57.73 -12.44 -18.33
C LEU A 2 -57.84 -13.84 -18.96
N PHE A 3 -57.22 -14.08 -20.12
CA PHE A 3 -57.32 -15.35 -20.86
C PHE A 3 -56.86 -16.60 -20.07
N PRO A 4 -55.71 -16.58 -19.35
CA PRO A 4 -55.28 -17.72 -18.53
C PRO A 4 -56.24 -18.03 -17.37
N TRP A 5 -56.74 -17.00 -16.68
CA TRP A 5 -57.73 -17.15 -15.61
C TRP A 5 -59.05 -17.74 -16.11
N LEU A 6 -59.48 -17.33 -17.30
CA LEU A 6 -60.70 -17.82 -17.93
C LEU A 6 -60.57 -19.28 -18.35
N ARG A 7 -59.38 -19.71 -18.80
CA ARG A 7 -59.07 -21.12 -19.10
C ARG A 7 -59.09 -22.00 -17.84
N ILE A 8 -58.48 -21.53 -16.75
CA ILE A 8 -58.45 -22.24 -15.47
C ILE A 8 -59.86 -22.39 -14.91
N GLY A 9 -60.61 -21.28 -14.84
CA GLY A 9 -62.00 -21.28 -14.39
C GLY A 9 -62.90 -22.17 -15.25
N GLY A 10 -62.73 -22.13 -16.57
CA GLY A 10 -63.45 -23.00 -17.50
C GLY A 10 -63.16 -24.49 -17.29
N SER A 11 -61.89 -24.86 -17.11
CA SER A 11 -61.50 -26.25 -16.84
C SER A 11 -62.00 -26.77 -15.49
N GLY A 12 -62.00 -25.93 -14.45
CA GLY A 12 -62.52 -26.27 -13.13
C GLY A 12 -64.04 -26.44 -13.12
N LEU A 13 -64.77 -25.54 -13.80
CA LEU A 13 -66.22 -25.65 -13.97
C LEU A 13 -66.60 -26.90 -14.78
N ALA A 14 -65.89 -27.20 -15.86
CA ALA A 14 -66.14 -28.41 -16.66
C ALA A 14 -65.91 -29.69 -15.85
N ALA A 15 -64.86 -29.75 -15.02
CA ALA A 15 -64.61 -30.87 -14.12
C ALA A 15 -65.73 -31.05 -13.08
N LEU A 16 -66.22 -29.95 -12.48
CA LEU A 16 -67.35 -29.99 -11.55
C LEU A 16 -68.64 -30.47 -12.22
N VAL A 17 -68.93 -30.00 -13.43
CA VAL A 17 -70.11 -30.43 -14.19
C VAL A 17 -70.03 -31.92 -14.53
N LEU A 18 -68.87 -32.43 -14.94
CA LEU A 18 -68.67 -33.86 -15.23
C LEU A 18 -68.87 -34.75 -14.00
N VAL A 19 -68.42 -34.32 -12.82
CA VAL A 19 -68.59 -35.07 -11.57
C VAL A 19 -70.04 -35.04 -11.09
N LEU A 20 -70.73 -33.89 -11.23
CA LEU A 20 -72.12 -33.72 -10.78
C LEU A 20 -73.16 -34.34 -11.73
N THR A 21 -72.86 -34.41 -13.03
CA THR A 21 -73.79 -34.97 -14.03
C THR A 21 -73.66 -36.48 -14.19
N SER A 22 -72.58 -37.07 -13.67
CA SER A 22 -72.34 -38.51 -13.78
C SER A 22 -73.05 -39.29 -12.68
N ASN A 23 -73.92 -40.23 -13.07
CA ASN A 23 -74.64 -41.08 -12.13
C ASN A 23 -73.70 -42.17 -11.58
N PRO A 24 -73.49 -42.27 -10.26
CA PRO A 24 -72.57 -43.25 -9.66
C PRO A 24 -73.00 -44.71 -9.88
N LYS A 25 -74.25 -44.94 -10.29
CA LYS A 25 -74.77 -46.29 -10.60
C LYS A 25 -74.34 -46.79 -11.99
N ASP A 26 -73.97 -45.89 -12.91
CA ASP A 26 -73.54 -46.24 -14.27
C ASP A 26 -72.01 -46.22 -14.38
N ILE A 27 -71.39 -47.33 -13.96
CA ILE A 27 -69.93 -47.48 -13.86
C ILE A 27 -69.23 -47.19 -15.20
N LYS A 28 -69.86 -47.52 -16.34
CA LYS A 28 -69.32 -47.31 -17.69
C LYS A 28 -69.16 -45.83 -18.06
N LEU A 29 -69.97 -44.95 -17.47
CA LEU A 29 -69.91 -43.50 -17.71
C LEU A 29 -69.18 -42.77 -16.57
N PHE A 30 -69.31 -43.28 -15.34
CA PHE A 30 -68.71 -42.70 -14.14
C PHE A 30 -67.19 -42.80 -14.12
N THR A 31 -66.62 -43.95 -14.50
CA THR A 31 -65.16 -44.12 -14.52
C THR A 31 -64.44 -43.18 -15.50
N PRO A 32 -64.83 -43.05 -16.79
CA PRO A 32 -64.17 -42.09 -17.69
C PRO A 32 -64.46 -40.62 -17.33
N ALA A 33 -65.66 -40.30 -16.81
CA ALA A 33 -66.00 -38.94 -16.38
C ALA A 33 -65.12 -38.49 -15.19
N ASN A 34 -64.85 -39.37 -14.23
CA ASN A 34 -63.96 -39.04 -13.11
C ASN A 34 -62.50 -38.91 -13.53
N ILE A 35 -62.00 -39.79 -14.40
CA ILE A 35 -60.62 -39.71 -14.89
C ILE A 35 -60.40 -38.39 -15.64
N THR A 36 -61.36 -38.00 -16.48
CA THR A 36 -61.31 -36.71 -17.20
C THR A 36 -61.43 -35.51 -16.27
N ALA A 37 -62.30 -35.57 -15.26
CA ALA A 37 -62.39 -34.52 -14.24
C ALA A 37 -61.09 -34.36 -13.43
N ILE A 38 -60.43 -35.46 -13.05
CA ILE A 38 -59.14 -35.45 -12.36
C ILE A 38 -58.02 -34.89 -13.25
N ALA A 39 -58.01 -35.25 -14.54
CA ALA A 39 -57.04 -34.72 -15.48
C ALA A 39 -57.20 -33.19 -15.69
N LEU A 40 -58.44 -32.73 -15.83
CA LEU A 40 -58.76 -31.31 -15.98
C LEU A 40 -58.43 -30.50 -14.72
N SER A 41 -58.73 -31.03 -13.54
CA SER A 41 -58.40 -30.35 -12.27
C SER A 41 -56.88 -30.32 -12.02
N SER A 42 -56.16 -31.39 -12.37
CA SER A 42 -54.70 -31.44 -12.27
C SER A 42 -54.04 -30.44 -13.23
N TYR A 43 -54.54 -30.34 -14.47
CA TYR A 43 -54.08 -29.35 -15.44
C TYR A 43 -54.33 -27.91 -14.97
N ALA A 44 -55.53 -27.63 -14.46
CA ALA A 44 -55.88 -26.33 -13.90
C ALA A 44 -54.97 -25.96 -12.71
N GLY A 45 -54.66 -26.93 -11.85
CA GLY A 45 -53.74 -26.75 -10.71
C GLY A 45 -52.31 -26.41 -11.13
N LEU A 46 -51.80 -27.06 -12.19
CA LEU A 46 -50.47 -26.74 -12.73
C LEU A 46 -50.41 -25.34 -13.34
N GLU A 47 -51.43 -24.94 -14.09
CA GLU A 47 -51.52 -23.58 -14.66
C GLU A 47 -51.68 -22.51 -13.57
N LEU A 48 -52.47 -22.77 -12.51
CA LEU A 48 -52.56 -21.90 -11.33
C LEU A 48 -51.20 -21.70 -10.67
N ARG A 49 -50.42 -22.78 -10.50
CA ARG A 49 -49.08 -22.69 -9.91
C ARG A 49 -48.11 -21.87 -10.77
N LYS A 50 -48.21 -21.97 -12.11
CA LYS A 50 -47.43 -21.14 -13.03
C LYS A 50 -47.81 -19.67 -12.91
N LEU A 51 -49.11 -19.37 -12.86
CA LEU A 51 -49.60 -17.99 -12.67
C LEU A 51 -49.17 -17.42 -11.33
N GLN A 52 -49.28 -18.19 -10.24
CA GLN A 52 -48.81 -17.77 -8.93
C GLN A 52 -47.34 -17.37 -8.96
N LYS A 53 -46.47 -18.24 -9.51
CA LYS A 53 -45.05 -17.92 -9.67
C LYS A 53 -44.82 -16.65 -10.49
N HIS A 54 -45.55 -16.48 -11.59
CA HIS A 54 -45.43 -15.29 -12.41
C HIS A 54 -45.88 -14.01 -11.68
N TYR A 55 -46.84 -14.09 -10.76
CA TYR A 55 -47.19 -12.94 -9.91
C TYR A 55 -46.10 -12.67 -8.86
N GLU A 56 -45.60 -13.70 -8.20
CA GLU A 56 -44.48 -13.58 -7.25
C GLU A 56 -43.22 -13.01 -7.90
N ASP A 57 -42.90 -13.42 -9.13
CA ASP A 57 -41.74 -12.93 -9.87
C ASP A 57 -41.92 -11.45 -10.26
N LYS A 58 -43.14 -11.06 -10.66
CA LYS A 58 -43.44 -9.64 -10.96
C LYS A 58 -43.37 -8.75 -9.73
N GLU A 59 -43.91 -9.21 -8.61
CA GLU A 59 -43.84 -8.49 -7.33
C GLU A 59 -42.39 -8.28 -6.91
N ARG A 60 -41.55 -9.32 -7.03
CA ARG A 60 -40.11 -9.20 -6.78
C ARG A 60 -39.39 -8.23 -7.71
N GLU A 61 -39.75 -8.20 -8.99
CA GLU A 61 -39.18 -7.25 -9.94
C GLU A 61 -39.55 -5.80 -9.57
N GLU A 62 -40.80 -5.56 -9.16
CA GLU A 62 -41.28 -4.26 -8.72
C GLU A 62 -40.59 -3.81 -7.42
N ASP A 63 -40.45 -4.71 -6.45
CA ASP A 63 -39.72 -4.46 -5.20
C ASP A 63 -38.23 -4.18 -5.45
N MET A 64 -37.60 -4.96 -6.33
CA MET A 64 -36.20 -4.75 -6.71
C MET A 64 -36.01 -3.39 -7.40
N LEU A 65 -36.95 -2.99 -8.27
CA LEU A 65 -36.92 -1.70 -8.94
C LEU A 65 -37.07 -0.54 -7.93
N ALA A 66 -37.95 -0.68 -6.94
CA ALA A 66 -38.09 0.29 -5.86
C ALA A 66 -36.78 0.42 -5.06
N ALA A 67 -36.20 -0.70 -4.64
CA ALA A 67 -34.93 -0.73 -3.92
C ALA A 67 -33.77 -0.13 -4.73
N MET A 68 -33.70 -0.40 -6.04
CA MET A 68 -32.69 0.21 -6.92
C MET A 68 -32.85 1.73 -7.03
N LYS A 69 -34.09 2.24 -7.12
CA LYS A 69 -34.34 3.69 -7.16
C LYS A 69 -33.91 4.38 -5.86
N ASP A 70 -34.20 3.77 -4.71
CA ASP A 70 -33.77 4.30 -3.42
C ASP A 70 -32.24 4.25 -3.27
N THR A 71 -31.61 3.19 -3.75
CA THR A 71 -30.14 3.05 -3.74
C THR A 71 -29.50 4.13 -4.63
N GLN A 72 -30.02 4.37 -5.83
CA GLN A 72 -29.52 5.44 -6.70
C GLN A 72 -29.70 6.83 -6.08
N ALA A 73 -30.83 7.08 -5.40
CA ALA A 73 -31.06 8.36 -4.73
C ALA A 73 -30.06 8.57 -3.58
N THR A 74 -29.80 7.54 -2.79
CA THR A 74 -28.82 7.61 -1.68
C THR A 74 -27.39 7.79 -2.18
N GLU A 75 -26.98 7.11 -3.24
CA GLU A 75 -25.67 7.30 -3.87
C GLU A 75 -25.49 8.71 -4.44
N GLN A 76 -26.52 9.26 -5.10
CA GLN A 76 -26.48 10.63 -5.61
C GLN A 76 -26.38 11.65 -4.47
N LEU A 77 -27.12 11.46 -3.38
CA LEU A 77 -27.01 12.31 -2.19
C LEU A 77 -25.64 12.22 -1.54
N GLN A 78 -25.05 11.01 -1.46
CA GLN A 78 -23.70 10.81 -0.94
C GLN A 78 -22.63 11.45 -1.84
N TYR A 79 -22.79 11.37 -3.17
CA TYR A 79 -21.92 12.07 -4.11
C TYR A 79 -22.01 13.59 -3.94
N LEU A 80 -23.23 14.14 -3.84
CA LEU A 80 -23.43 15.57 -3.63
C LEU A 80 -22.89 16.04 -2.28
N SER A 81 -23.08 15.27 -1.21
CA SER A 81 -22.55 15.61 0.12
C SER A 81 -21.03 15.59 0.15
N SER A 82 -20.40 14.54 -0.43
CA SER A 82 -18.94 14.46 -0.53
C SER A 82 -18.36 15.53 -1.44
N ALA A 83 -19.03 15.90 -2.53
CA ALA A 83 -18.64 17.01 -3.39
C ALA A 83 -18.73 18.36 -2.66
N ALA A 84 -19.79 18.57 -1.86
CA ALA A 84 -19.94 19.76 -1.03
C ALA A 84 -18.86 19.85 0.06
N GLU A 85 -18.53 18.73 0.70
CA GLU A 85 -17.48 18.65 1.72
C GLU A 85 -16.10 18.94 1.13
N ARG A 86 -15.80 18.42 -0.06
CA ARG A 86 -14.56 18.77 -0.80
C ARG A 86 -14.47 20.25 -1.16
N LYS A 87 -15.58 20.88 -1.54
CA LYS A 87 -15.62 22.34 -1.78
C LYS A 87 -15.39 23.13 -0.51
N ARG A 88 -15.92 22.66 0.63
CA ARG A 88 -15.70 23.31 1.92
C ARG A 88 -14.25 23.19 2.39
N SER A 89 -13.66 21.99 2.29
CA SER A 89 -12.27 21.77 2.70
C SER A 89 -11.26 22.55 1.86
N THR A 90 -11.49 22.66 0.55
CA THR A 90 -10.67 23.51 -0.34
C THR A 90 -10.80 24.99 0.03
N ALA A 91 -12.01 25.50 0.24
CA ALA A 91 -12.20 26.89 0.66
C ALA A 91 -11.57 27.21 2.03
N ASP A 92 -11.58 26.26 2.96
CA ASP A 92 -10.93 26.43 4.26
C ASP A 92 -9.39 26.33 4.15
N ALA A 93 -8.86 25.48 3.27
CA ALA A 93 -7.44 25.45 2.94
C ALA A 93 -6.97 26.77 2.31
N ASP A 94 -7.73 27.33 1.37
CA ASP A 94 -7.41 28.62 0.74
C ASP A 94 -7.31 29.74 1.78
N LYS A 95 -8.26 29.83 2.72
CA LYS A 95 -8.21 30.80 3.82
C LYS A 95 -6.98 30.63 4.71
N GLU A 96 -6.57 29.39 4.97
CA GLU A 96 -5.39 29.11 5.77
C GLU A 96 -4.11 29.52 5.03
N THR A 97 -4.02 29.26 3.72
CA THR A 97 -2.89 29.75 2.91
C THR A 97 -2.84 31.28 2.87
N GLU A 98 -4.00 31.95 2.81
CA GLU A 98 -4.08 33.42 2.86
C GLU A 98 -3.57 33.97 4.21
N ARG A 99 -3.92 33.31 5.32
CA ARG A 99 -3.39 33.66 6.65
C ARG A 99 -1.87 33.47 6.72
N GLN A 100 -1.36 32.36 6.19
CA GLN A 100 0.08 32.09 6.16
C GLN A 100 0.83 33.10 5.29
N LEU A 101 0.30 33.46 4.12
CA LEU A 101 0.85 34.51 3.26
C LEU A 101 0.87 35.87 3.97
N LYS A 102 -0.20 36.21 4.69
CA LYS A 102 -0.28 37.45 5.47
C LYS A 102 0.76 37.48 6.61
N LEU A 103 0.95 36.37 7.31
CA LEU A 103 1.99 36.23 8.34
C LEU A 103 3.40 36.32 7.75
N LEU A 104 3.64 35.67 6.60
CA LEU A 104 4.91 35.77 5.87
C LEU A 104 5.21 37.20 5.44
N GLN A 105 4.22 37.93 4.91
CA GLN A 105 4.39 39.32 4.51
C GLN A 105 4.71 40.23 5.71
N GLN A 106 4.10 39.96 6.87
CA GLN A 106 4.38 40.70 8.11
C GLN A 106 5.74 40.36 8.74
N THR A 107 6.23 39.13 8.53
CA THR A 107 7.51 38.66 9.11
C THR A 107 8.70 38.79 8.15
N ALA A 108 8.46 39.04 6.86
CA ALA A 108 9.48 39.30 5.84
C ALA A 108 10.58 40.32 6.24
N PRO A 109 10.27 41.49 6.86
CA PRO A 109 11.32 42.42 7.29
C PRO A 109 12.23 41.84 8.38
N LEU A 110 11.67 41.05 9.32
CA LEU A 110 12.44 40.37 10.38
C LEU A 110 13.38 39.30 9.79
N PHE A 111 12.95 38.59 8.74
CA PHE A 111 13.82 37.65 8.02
C PHE A 111 15.00 38.33 7.33
N SER A 112 14.80 39.52 6.76
CA SER A 112 15.90 40.28 6.15
C SER A 112 16.96 40.64 7.20
N GLU A 113 16.52 41.01 8.40
CA GLU A 113 17.41 41.42 9.49
C GLU A 113 18.16 40.21 10.08
N VAL A 114 17.49 39.08 10.30
CA VAL A 114 18.13 37.84 10.76
C VAL A 114 19.09 37.26 9.73
N LEU A 115 18.76 37.26 8.42
CA LEU A 115 19.68 36.84 7.36
C LEU A 115 20.91 37.76 7.26
N THR A 116 20.76 39.07 7.52
CA THR A 116 21.91 39.97 7.58
C THR A 116 22.80 39.73 8.79
N VAL A 117 22.23 39.30 9.93
CA VAL A 117 22.98 38.97 11.16
C VAL A 117 23.62 37.57 11.10
N THR A 118 22.95 36.60 10.48
CA THR A 118 23.41 35.20 10.36
C THR A 118 24.23 34.91 9.10
N GLY A 119 24.43 35.90 8.22
CA GLY A 119 25.15 35.79 6.94
C GLY A 119 26.62 35.35 7.02
N GLN A 120 27.17 35.10 8.21
CA GLN A 120 28.51 34.52 8.37
C GLN A 120 28.53 32.98 8.56
N ASN A 121 27.41 32.33 8.92
CA ASN A 121 27.36 30.88 9.16
C ASN A 121 26.38 30.16 8.22
N GLY A 122 26.86 29.84 7.00
CA GLY A 122 26.05 29.27 5.92
C GLY A 122 25.51 27.85 6.11
N ALA A 123 25.71 27.18 7.25
CA ALA A 123 25.18 25.83 7.50
C ALA A 123 23.76 25.85 8.07
N VAL A 124 23.51 26.69 9.08
CA VAL A 124 22.20 26.83 9.73
C VAL A 124 21.17 27.44 8.77
N SER A 125 21.61 28.42 7.97
CA SER A 125 20.77 29.03 6.93
C SER A 125 20.32 28.00 5.87
N ARG A 126 21.19 27.08 5.44
CA ARG A 126 20.83 26.02 4.46
C ARG A 126 19.88 24.99 5.05
N MET A 127 20.01 24.67 6.34
CA MET A 127 19.08 23.80 7.05
C MET A 127 17.70 24.45 7.18
N ALA A 128 17.65 25.71 7.59
CA ALA A 128 16.41 26.49 7.70
C ALA A 128 15.67 26.56 6.35
N LEU A 129 16.42 26.85 5.27
CA LEU A 129 15.86 26.92 3.92
C LEU A 129 15.30 25.55 3.46
N GLY A 130 15.97 24.45 3.81
CA GLY A 130 15.52 23.09 3.49
C GLY A 130 14.25 22.71 4.24
N MET A 131 14.13 23.07 5.52
CA MET A 131 12.93 22.82 6.32
C MET A 131 11.73 23.63 5.81
N ILE A 132 11.95 24.89 5.42
CA ILE A 132 10.91 25.73 4.79
C ILE A 132 10.46 25.13 3.45
N GLN A 133 11.40 24.66 2.62
CA GLN A 133 11.07 24.02 1.33
C GLN A 133 10.29 22.69 1.50
N ASN A 134 10.47 22.00 2.64
CA ASN A 134 9.75 20.77 2.97
C ASN A 134 8.37 21.03 3.61
N GLY A 135 7.93 22.29 3.71
CA GLY A 135 6.60 22.65 4.21
C GLY A 135 6.49 22.67 5.74
N GLU A 136 7.61 22.76 6.44
CA GLU A 136 7.64 22.76 7.90
C GLU A 136 7.20 24.11 8.47
N SER A 137 6.47 24.09 9.59
CA SER A 137 5.93 25.31 10.18
C SER A 137 7.05 26.25 10.61
N LEU A 138 6.88 27.54 10.36
CA LEU A 138 7.89 28.57 10.61
C LEU A 138 8.40 28.59 12.06
N GLY A 139 7.52 28.28 13.03
CA GLY A 139 7.89 28.17 14.44
C GLY A 139 8.86 27.02 14.71
N ASN A 140 8.68 25.88 14.04
CA ASN A 140 9.59 24.75 14.13
C ASN A 140 10.94 25.05 13.49
N VAL A 141 10.94 25.79 12.36
CA VAL A 141 12.18 26.22 11.71
C VAL A 141 12.99 27.12 12.63
N LEU A 142 12.37 28.11 13.28
CA LEU A 142 13.06 29.01 14.20
C LEU A 142 13.62 28.29 15.43
N LEU A 143 12.84 27.37 16.01
CA LEU A 143 13.30 26.54 17.12
C LEU A 143 14.47 25.65 16.71
N ALA A 144 14.38 24.98 15.56
CA ALA A 144 15.45 24.14 15.04
C ALA A 144 16.71 24.95 14.69
N THR A 145 16.58 26.17 14.16
CA THR A 145 17.72 27.04 13.92
C THR A 145 18.35 27.52 15.22
N SER A 146 17.55 27.88 16.23
CA SER A 146 18.05 28.29 17.54
C SER A 146 18.75 27.14 18.26
N GLU A 147 18.21 25.93 18.16
CA GLU A 147 18.82 24.73 18.73
C GLU A 147 20.11 24.36 18.00
N ALA A 148 20.15 24.47 16.67
CA ALA A 148 21.35 24.22 15.89
C ALA A 148 22.45 25.27 16.16
N GLU A 149 22.10 26.54 16.35
CA GLU A 149 23.06 27.57 16.77
C GLU A 149 23.62 27.29 18.16
N MET A 150 22.75 26.91 19.11
CA MET A 150 23.17 26.53 20.45
C MET A 150 24.09 25.30 20.43
N GLN A 151 23.78 24.27 19.64
CA GLN A 151 24.63 23.09 19.49
C GLN A 151 25.98 23.42 18.83
N LEU A 152 25.99 24.33 17.85
CA LEU A 152 27.22 24.79 17.21
C LEU A 152 28.10 25.56 18.21
N GLU A 153 27.50 26.41 19.05
CA GLU A 153 28.22 27.14 20.09
C GLU A 153 28.77 26.19 21.16
N GLN A 154 28.00 25.19 21.58
CA GLN A 154 28.46 24.13 22.48
C GLN A 154 29.61 23.31 21.87
N ALA A 155 29.49 22.91 20.60
CA ALA A 155 30.55 22.19 19.90
C ALA A 155 31.83 23.03 19.77
N LYS A 156 31.70 24.33 19.52
CA LYS A 156 32.83 25.26 19.47
C LYS A 156 33.51 25.41 20.83
N LEU A 157 32.73 25.53 21.91
CA LEU A 157 33.26 25.55 23.28
C LEU A 157 33.94 24.24 23.64
N GLN A 158 33.35 23.10 23.28
CA GLN A 158 33.94 21.78 23.54
C GLN A 158 35.23 21.56 22.74
N ALA A 159 35.28 21.98 21.48
CA ALA A 159 36.49 21.95 20.66
C ALA A 159 37.58 22.84 21.25
N GLN A 160 37.24 24.04 21.74
CA GLN A 160 38.19 24.95 22.39
C GLN A 160 38.70 24.38 23.72
N ILE A 161 37.84 23.74 24.51
CA ILE A 161 38.22 23.04 25.74
C ILE A 161 39.15 21.86 25.41
N HIS A 162 38.82 21.07 24.39
CA HIS A 162 39.63 19.93 23.97
C HIS A 162 40.99 20.36 23.44
N GLN A 163 41.05 21.42 22.63
CA GLN A 163 42.30 22.01 22.16
C GLN A 163 43.14 22.52 23.33
N ARG A 164 42.52 23.19 24.31
CA ARG A 164 43.21 23.67 25.52
C ARG A 164 43.69 22.52 26.41
N GLN A 165 42.95 21.41 26.48
CA GLN A 165 43.39 20.19 27.16
C GLN A 165 44.57 19.55 26.45
N LEU A 166 44.54 19.46 25.12
CA LEU A 166 45.67 18.97 24.32
C LEU A 166 46.89 19.87 24.48
N GLU A 167 46.73 21.19 24.55
CA GLU A 167 47.82 22.13 24.82
C GLU A 167 48.38 21.97 26.24
N LEU A 168 47.52 21.79 27.25
CA LEU A 168 47.95 21.54 28.64
C LEU A 168 48.63 20.17 28.78
N GLN A 169 48.15 19.14 28.07
CA GLN A 169 48.77 17.82 28.03
C GLN A 169 50.08 17.85 27.23
N ALA A 170 50.18 18.67 26.18
CA ALA A 170 51.42 18.94 25.47
C ALA A 170 52.43 19.70 26.34
N GLN A 171 51.98 20.62 27.20
CA GLN A 171 52.86 21.30 28.16
C GLN A 171 53.30 20.38 29.32
N GLN A 172 52.42 19.51 29.81
CA GLN A 172 52.79 18.49 30.81
C GLN A 172 53.72 17.43 30.22
N THR A 173 53.50 17.01 28.97
CA THR A 173 54.42 16.11 28.27
C THR A 173 55.72 16.82 27.93
N GLN A 174 55.76 18.11 27.59
CA GLN A 174 57.01 18.87 27.43
C GLN A 174 57.78 19.08 28.75
N GLN A 175 57.08 19.19 29.89
CA GLN A 175 57.73 19.18 31.21
C GLN A 175 58.23 17.77 31.60
N ALA A 176 57.56 16.70 31.15
CA ALA A 176 58.02 15.32 31.31
C ALA A 176 59.09 14.89 30.27
N LEU A 177 59.13 15.54 29.10
CA LEU A 177 60.04 15.25 27.97
C LEU A 177 61.34 16.06 28.01
N LYS A 178 61.61 16.84 29.08
CA LYS A 178 63.01 17.12 29.47
C LYS A 178 63.75 15.84 29.94
N SER A 179 63.05 14.72 30.04
CA SER A 179 63.58 13.44 30.49
C SER A 179 63.14 12.28 29.59
N ALA A 180 63.28 12.34 28.26
CA ALA A 180 63.48 11.13 27.43
C ALA A 180 63.68 11.45 25.95
N ASN A 181 64.68 10.77 25.38
CA ASN A 181 65.08 10.79 23.99
C ASN A 181 64.01 10.25 23.02
N THR A 182 63.96 10.92 21.88
CA THR A 182 63.55 10.51 20.52
C THR A 182 63.19 9.05 20.26
N GLU A 183 62.08 8.82 19.56
CA GLU A 183 62.10 8.15 18.25
C GLU A 183 60.83 8.47 17.43
N VAL A 184 61.03 8.89 16.18
CA VAL A 184 59.96 9.27 15.24
C VAL A 184 59.72 8.09 14.32
N VAL A 185 58.55 7.45 14.40
CA VAL A 185 58.12 6.45 13.42
C VAL A 185 57.12 7.09 12.48
N ASN A 186 57.61 7.39 11.28
CA ASN A 186 56.83 7.85 10.14
C ASN A 186 56.09 6.64 9.53
N VAL A 187 54.75 6.66 9.53
CA VAL A 187 53.95 5.66 8.80
C VAL A 187 53.53 6.26 7.47
N THR A 188 54.24 5.85 6.41
CA THR A 188 53.90 6.09 5.00
C THR A 188 52.59 5.39 4.63
N PRO A 189 51.67 6.03 3.89
CA PRO A 189 50.47 5.37 3.36
C PRO A 189 50.81 4.67 2.04
N THR A 190 50.81 3.34 2.02
CA THR A 190 50.93 2.56 0.78
C THR A 190 49.54 2.25 0.22
N ASN A 191 49.23 2.91 -0.90
CA ASN A 191 48.13 2.58 -1.78
C ASN A 191 48.23 1.11 -2.25
N SER A 192 47.19 0.32 -1.97
CA SER A 192 46.84 -0.87 -2.73
C SER A 192 45.49 -0.62 -3.40
N VAL A 193 45.54 -0.49 -4.72
CA VAL A 193 44.41 -0.35 -5.63
C VAL A 193 43.81 -1.74 -5.84
N ASN A 194 42.47 -1.84 -5.77
CA ASN A 194 41.57 -2.99 -6.03
C ASN A 194 40.98 -3.69 -4.80
N ALA A 195 39.88 -3.14 -4.30
CA ALA A 195 38.68 -3.89 -3.92
C ALA A 195 37.57 -2.87 -3.66
N THR A 196 36.60 -2.75 -4.58
CA THR A 196 35.31 -2.13 -4.29
C THR A 196 34.72 -2.85 -3.09
N THR A 197 34.76 -2.19 -1.94
CA THR A 197 34.19 -2.64 -0.69
C THR A 197 32.69 -2.86 -0.88
N VAL A 198 32.32 -4.14 -1.03
CA VAL A 198 30.93 -4.59 -0.95
C VAL A 198 30.40 -4.09 0.39
N THR A 199 29.53 -3.10 0.34
CA THR A 199 28.90 -2.53 1.52
C THR A 199 28.07 -3.66 2.16
N ASN A 200 28.46 -4.11 3.36
CA ASN A 200 27.77 -5.18 4.10
C ASN A 200 26.35 -4.74 4.48
N SER A 201 25.40 -4.94 3.56
CA SER A 201 23.97 -4.80 3.83
C SER A 201 23.45 -6.08 4.49
N LEU A 202 22.72 -5.97 5.60
CA LEU A 202 22.12 -7.11 6.33
C LEU A 202 21.28 -8.02 5.42
N LYS A 203 20.74 -7.47 4.32
CA LYS A 203 19.97 -8.19 3.31
C LYS A 203 20.83 -9.18 2.49
N ILE A 204 22.12 -8.89 2.30
CA ILE A 204 23.05 -9.76 1.55
C ILE A 204 23.32 -11.04 2.32
N GLU A 205 23.47 -10.95 3.65
CA GLU A 205 23.66 -12.13 4.50
C GLU A 205 22.40 -13.01 4.56
N GLY A 206 21.22 -12.38 4.64
CA GLY A 206 19.94 -13.09 4.58
C GLY A 206 19.76 -13.87 3.27
N LEU A 207 20.11 -13.26 2.14
CA LEU A 207 20.04 -13.90 0.83
C LEU A 207 21.04 -15.04 0.65
N LYS A 208 22.27 -14.89 1.15
CA LYS A 208 23.25 -15.99 1.15
C LYS A 208 22.77 -17.17 2.00
N LYS A 209 22.22 -16.92 3.20
CA LYS A 209 21.64 -17.95 4.06
C LYS A 209 20.47 -18.68 3.39
N ALA A 210 19.57 -17.93 2.72
CA ALA A 210 18.44 -18.50 2.00
C ALA A 210 18.87 -19.45 0.87
N ALA A 211 19.94 -19.11 0.14
CA ALA A 211 20.48 -19.98 -0.89
C ALA A 211 21.13 -21.25 -0.32
N THR A 212 21.86 -21.12 0.79
CA THR A 212 22.45 -22.28 1.49
C THR A 212 21.38 -23.26 1.98
N VAL A 213 20.22 -22.78 2.44
CA VAL A 213 19.10 -23.64 2.85
C VAL A 213 18.56 -24.50 1.69
N VAL A 214 18.64 -23.99 0.46
CA VAL A 214 18.23 -24.71 -0.76
C VAL A 214 19.39 -25.54 -1.35
N GLY A 215 20.58 -25.48 -0.74
CA GLY A 215 21.77 -26.21 -1.19
C GLY A 215 22.46 -25.58 -2.40
N LEU A 216 22.22 -24.30 -2.70
CA LEU A 216 22.77 -23.60 -3.86
C LEU A 216 23.87 -22.61 -3.45
N GLN A 217 24.94 -22.58 -4.25
CA GLN A 217 26.01 -21.59 -4.09
C GLN A 217 25.63 -20.28 -4.78
N THR A 218 25.73 -19.17 -4.04
CA THR A 218 25.38 -17.84 -4.53
C THR A 218 26.46 -16.81 -4.24
N GLU A 219 26.67 -15.93 -5.20
CA GLU A 219 27.66 -14.85 -5.13
C GLU A 219 26.97 -13.52 -5.44
N CYS A 220 27.26 -12.50 -4.63
CA CYS A 220 26.77 -11.14 -4.90
C CYS A 220 27.73 -10.48 -5.90
N LEU A 221 27.24 -10.22 -7.12
CA LEU A 221 28.05 -9.64 -8.18
C LEU A 221 28.09 -8.12 -8.10
N ARG A 222 26.96 -7.50 -7.75
CA ARG A 222 26.82 -6.04 -7.78
C ARG A 222 25.74 -5.55 -6.84
N VAL A 223 26.01 -4.42 -6.21
CA VAL A 223 25.07 -3.67 -5.37
C VAL A 223 24.96 -2.27 -5.95
N ASP A 224 23.81 -1.95 -6.54
CA ASP A 224 23.51 -0.58 -6.98
C ASP A 224 22.62 0.08 -5.93
N LYS A 225 23.14 1.10 -5.25
CA LYS A 225 22.42 1.86 -4.22
C LYS A 225 22.12 3.27 -4.74
N ALA A 226 20.84 3.61 -4.79
CA ALA A 226 20.34 4.96 -5.03
C ALA A 226 19.55 5.43 -3.79
N PRO A 227 19.27 6.74 -3.64
CA PRO A 227 18.47 7.26 -2.52
C PRO A 227 17.07 6.64 -2.44
N SER A 228 16.51 6.22 -3.58
CA SER A 228 15.17 5.66 -3.71
C SER A 228 15.10 4.13 -3.84
N TYR A 229 16.22 3.43 -4.10
CA TYR A 229 16.23 1.98 -4.25
C TYR A 229 17.59 1.33 -3.95
N GLU A 230 17.55 0.04 -3.57
CA GLU A 230 18.71 -0.83 -3.43
C GLU A 230 18.52 -2.03 -4.35
N ARG A 231 19.34 -2.16 -5.39
CA ARG A 231 19.32 -3.29 -6.32
C ARG A 231 20.50 -4.21 -6.01
N LEU A 232 20.19 -5.44 -5.64
CA LEU A 232 21.17 -6.50 -5.39
C LEU A 232 21.16 -7.50 -6.54
N ILE A 233 22.31 -7.70 -7.18
CA ILE A 233 22.47 -8.66 -8.28
C ILE A 233 23.25 -9.87 -7.76
N PHE A 234 22.62 -11.04 -7.80
CA PHE A 234 23.21 -12.30 -7.38
C PHE A 234 23.38 -13.26 -8.56
N SER A 235 24.53 -13.92 -8.60
CA SER A 235 24.76 -15.10 -9.42
C SER A 235 24.41 -16.35 -8.61
N VAL A 236 23.68 -17.26 -9.23
CA VAL A 236 23.32 -18.55 -8.65
C VAL A 236 23.81 -19.63 -9.61
N LYS A 237 24.66 -20.54 -9.12
CA LYS A 237 25.05 -21.72 -9.89
C LYS A 237 24.14 -22.88 -9.49
N THR A 238 23.42 -23.44 -10.46
CA THR A 238 22.59 -24.64 -10.24
C THR A 238 22.76 -25.63 -11.39
N GLU A 239 22.74 -26.92 -11.06
CA GLU A 239 22.71 -28.03 -12.02
C GLU A 239 21.28 -28.51 -12.28
N ASP A 240 20.34 -28.19 -11.37
CA ASP A 240 18.92 -28.60 -11.44
C ASP A 240 18.01 -27.37 -11.39
N PHE A 241 17.35 -27.07 -12.53
CA PHE A 241 16.41 -25.95 -12.67
C PHE A 241 15.14 -26.11 -11.80
N ASN A 242 14.83 -27.32 -11.33
CA ASN A 242 13.68 -27.57 -10.45
C ASN A 242 13.85 -26.98 -9.04
N SER A 243 15.08 -26.59 -8.67
CA SER A 243 15.38 -25.92 -7.40
C SER A 243 15.09 -24.41 -7.41
N LEU A 244 14.90 -23.80 -8.59
CA LEU A 244 14.68 -22.36 -8.74
C LEU A 244 13.41 -21.84 -8.04
N PRO A 245 12.24 -22.52 -8.11
CA PRO A 245 11.05 -22.08 -7.38
C PRO A 245 11.26 -22.08 -5.86
N LYS A 246 12.00 -23.05 -5.33
CA LYS A 246 12.34 -23.16 -3.90
C LYS A 246 13.27 -22.01 -3.48
N LEU A 247 14.26 -21.68 -4.31
CA LEU A 247 15.13 -20.52 -4.11
C LEU A 247 14.33 -19.21 -4.15
N LYS A 248 13.39 -19.05 -5.08
CA LYS A 248 12.52 -17.87 -5.17
C LYS A 248 11.67 -17.72 -3.91
N ALA A 249 11.13 -18.81 -3.35
CA ALA A 249 10.39 -18.76 -2.08
C ALA A 249 11.30 -18.39 -0.90
N ALA A 250 12.48 -19.01 -0.79
CA ALA A 250 13.42 -18.74 0.30
C ALA A 250 13.96 -17.30 0.28
N THR A 251 14.23 -16.76 -0.91
CA THR A 251 14.68 -15.38 -1.09
C THR A 251 13.58 -14.35 -0.80
N LYS A 252 12.31 -14.62 -1.19
CA LYS A 252 11.16 -13.80 -0.78
C LYS A 252 11.04 -13.73 0.74
N LEU A 253 11.17 -14.87 1.42
CA LEU A 253 11.11 -14.95 2.88
C LEU A 253 12.25 -14.19 3.56
N ALA A 254 13.49 -14.31 3.06
CA ALA A 254 14.64 -13.61 3.61
C ALA A 254 14.59 -12.09 3.41
N LEU A 255 13.88 -11.60 2.38
CA LEU A 255 13.71 -10.18 2.09
C LEU A 255 12.43 -9.57 2.70
N GLY A 256 11.56 -10.38 3.32
CA GLY A 256 10.28 -9.92 3.88
C GLY A 256 9.28 -9.42 2.81
N ILE A 257 9.40 -9.92 1.58
CA ILE A 257 8.61 -9.47 0.43
C ILE A 257 7.32 -10.29 0.33
N SER A 258 6.18 -9.62 0.15
CA SER A 258 4.86 -10.26 -0.01
C SER A 258 4.81 -11.20 -1.22
N GLU A 259 4.10 -12.32 -1.09
CA GLU A 259 3.99 -13.37 -2.12
C GLU A 259 3.59 -12.85 -3.51
N LYS A 260 2.81 -11.75 -3.54
CA LYS A 260 2.27 -11.12 -4.76
C LYS A 260 3.31 -10.41 -5.64
N SER A 261 4.46 -10.03 -5.09
CA SER A 261 5.53 -9.39 -5.87
C SER A 261 6.49 -10.44 -6.42
N ASP A 262 6.68 -10.41 -7.73
CA ASP A 262 7.58 -11.33 -8.41
C ASP A 262 8.99 -10.76 -8.51
N LEU A 263 9.96 -11.56 -8.04
CA LEU A 263 11.38 -11.27 -8.17
C LEU A 263 11.82 -11.61 -9.60
N PRO A 264 12.47 -10.69 -10.33
CA PRO A 264 12.99 -10.98 -11.66
C PRO A 264 14.18 -11.93 -11.57
N PHE A 265 14.10 -13.08 -12.26
CA PHE A 265 15.21 -14.02 -12.43
C PHE A 265 15.57 -14.09 -13.91
N TYR A 266 16.86 -13.94 -14.21
CA TYR A 266 17.40 -14.12 -15.54
C TYR A 266 18.21 -15.41 -15.56
N ILE A 267 17.78 -16.37 -16.38
CA ILE A 267 18.49 -17.64 -16.54
C ILE A 267 19.48 -17.45 -17.68
N TYR A 268 20.78 -17.59 -17.37
CA TYR A 268 21.82 -17.62 -18.39
C TYR A 268 22.30 -19.07 -18.51
N GLN A 269 21.98 -19.75 -19.61
CA GLN A 269 22.48 -21.08 -19.88
C GLN A 269 23.87 -20.95 -20.52
N TYR A 270 24.91 -21.28 -19.75
CA TYR A 270 26.25 -21.46 -20.31
C TYR A 270 26.32 -22.83 -20.98
N SER A 271 26.10 -22.88 -22.30
CA SER A 271 26.45 -24.05 -23.11
C SER A 271 27.97 -24.06 -23.28
N GLY A 272 28.65 -24.76 -22.38
CA GLY A 272 30.06 -25.10 -22.59
C GLY A 272 30.15 -26.09 -23.74
N GLN A 273 30.55 -25.63 -24.93
CA GLN A 273 31.17 -26.50 -25.91
C GLN A 273 32.55 -26.87 -25.39
N ASN A 274 32.66 -28.10 -24.89
CA ASN A 274 33.88 -28.90 -24.98
C ASN A 274 33.52 -30.15 -25.76
#